data_AF-A0A523YA13-F1
#
_entry.id   AF-A0A523YA13-F1
#
_cell.length_a   1.000
_cell.length_b   1.000
_cell.length_c   1.000
_cell.angle_alpha   90.00
_cell.angle_beta   90.00
_cell.angle_gamma   90.00
#
_symmetry.space_group_name_H-M   'P 1'
#
loop_
_entity.id
_entity.type
_entity.pdbx_description
1 polymer ?
#
loop_
_entity_poly.entity_id
_entity_poly.type
_entity_poly.pdbx_seq_one_letter_code
_entity_poly.pdbx_strand_id
1 'polypeptide(L)'
;MYSQNGLSLDQAPPISVVFRFFFSGALFGILSGILILLYKTDIFDAHTMAAVTFTHTLTLGVMLSFMFAALFQMLPVIAGVTLTSPVKKANWVQYPFVVGVIALL
;
A
#
# COMPACT_ATOMS: atom_id res chain seq x y z
N MET A 1 -8.80 31.84 9.35
CA MET A 1 -8.38 30.46 9.05
C MET A 1 -8.47 30.27 7.54
N TYR A 2 -7.45 29.72 6.89
CA TYR A 2 -7.49 29.43 5.46
C TYR A 2 -8.71 28.56 5.13
N SER A 3 -9.43 28.86 4.05
CA SER A 3 -10.58 28.08 3.59
C SER A 3 -10.11 26.72 3.08
N GLN A 4 -9.98 25.73 3.98
CA GLN A 4 -9.54 24.37 3.66
C GLN A 4 -10.67 23.48 3.09
N ASN A 5 -11.70 24.06 2.45
CA ASN A 5 -12.85 23.33 1.86
C ASN A 5 -13.47 22.24 2.76
N GLY A 6 -13.44 22.43 4.09
CA GLY A 6 -13.95 21.46 5.06
C GLY A 6 -13.00 20.30 5.41
N LEU A 7 -11.79 20.26 4.85
CA LEU A 7 -10.74 19.30 5.23
C LEU A 7 -10.02 19.76 6.49
N SER A 8 -9.67 18.79 7.34
CA SER A 8 -8.92 19.03 8.57
C SER A 8 -7.46 18.61 8.40
N LEU A 9 -6.68 19.38 7.63
CA LEU A 9 -5.31 19.01 7.26
C LEU A 9 -4.38 18.85 8.47
N ASP A 10 -4.66 19.56 9.56
CA ASP A 10 -3.92 19.47 10.83
C ASP A 10 -4.09 18.10 11.53
N GLN A 11 -5.04 17.29 11.09
CA GLN A 11 -5.31 15.95 11.62
C GLN A 11 -4.52 14.84 10.89
N ALA A 12 -3.74 15.20 9.87
CA ALA A 12 -2.92 14.25 9.13
C ALA A 12 -1.92 13.53 10.05
N PRO A 13 -1.68 12.22 9.84
CA PRO A 13 -0.70 11.50 10.64
C PRO A 13 0.73 11.97 10.31
N PRO A 14 1.73 11.59 11.13
CA PRO A 14 3.13 11.81 10.80
C PRO A 14 3.47 11.23 9.43
N ILE A 15 4.22 11.98 8.63
CA ILE A 15 4.54 11.62 7.24
C ILE A 15 5.23 10.24 7.11
N SER A 16 6.00 9.86 8.14
CA SER A 16 6.66 8.55 8.24
C SER A 16 5.67 7.38 8.24
N VAL A 17 4.43 7.59 8.73
CA VAL A 17 3.37 6.58 8.71
C VAL A 17 2.98 6.22 7.30
N VAL A 18 2.89 7.22 6.43
CA VAL A 18 2.38 7.11 5.06
C VAL A 18 3.50 6.72 4.10
N PHE A 19 4.69 7.33 4.25
CA PHE A 19 5.82 7.08 3.34
C PHE A 19 6.26 5.62 3.29
N ARG A 20 6.22 4.90 4.40
CA ARG A 20 6.62 3.48 4.42
C ARG A 20 5.70 2.57 3.63
N PHE A 21 4.40 2.88 3.53
CA PHE A 21 3.48 2.16 2.67
C PHE A 21 3.72 2.50 1.20
N PHE A 22 3.98 3.77 0.88
CA PHE A 22 4.44 4.15 -0.46
C PHE A 22 5.76 3.48 -0.85
N PHE A 23 6.71 3.42 0.08
CA PHE A 23 7.98 2.73 -0.15
C PHE A 23 7.76 1.24 -0.40
N SER A 24 6.92 0.58 0.40
CA SER A 24 6.52 -0.82 0.18
C SER A 24 5.90 -1.02 -1.22
N GLY A 25 4.93 -0.19 -1.59
CA GLY A 25 4.29 -0.26 -2.91
C GLY A 25 5.28 -0.04 -4.06
N ALA A 26 6.25 0.86 -3.90
CA ALA A 26 7.31 1.08 -4.89
C ALA A 26 8.23 -0.15 -5.02
N LEU A 27 8.62 -0.78 -3.91
CA LEU A 27 9.42 -2.02 -3.94
C LEU A 27 8.67 -3.17 -4.62
N PHE A 28 7.39 -3.35 -4.33
CA PHE A 28 6.56 -4.33 -5.04
C PHE A 28 6.36 -3.96 -6.52
N GLY A 29 6.36 -2.67 -6.87
CA GLY A 29 6.31 -2.22 -8.26
C GLY A 29 7.57 -2.60 -9.02
N ILE A 30 8.74 -2.44 -8.39
CA ILE A 30 10.02 -2.91 -8.94
C ILE A 30 9.99 -4.44 -9.09
N LEU A 31 9.54 -5.17 -8.07
CA LEU A 31 9.41 -6.63 -8.13
C LEU A 31 8.49 -7.05 -9.28
N SER A 32 7.37 -6.37 -9.47
CA SER A 32 6.43 -6.61 -10.58
C SER A 32 7.13 -6.49 -11.93
N GLY A 33 7.95 -5.46 -12.12
CA GLY A 33 8.76 -5.30 -13.34
C GLY A 33 9.76 -6.44 -13.55
N ILE A 34 10.40 -6.91 -12.48
CA ILE A 34 11.30 -8.08 -12.53
C ILE A 34 10.51 -9.34 -12.93
N LEU A 35 9.34 -9.57 -12.34
CA LEU A 35 8.51 -10.74 -12.66
C LEU A 35 8.05 -10.74 -14.12
N ILE A 36 7.75 -9.58 -14.71
CA ILE A 36 7.44 -9.48 -16.15
C ILE A 36 8.62 -9.97 -17.00
N LEU A 37 9.85 -9.60 -16.65
CA LEU A 37 11.04 -10.03 -17.39
C LEU A 37 11.32 -11.54 -17.26
N LEU A 38 11.02 -12.11 -16.08
CA LEU A 38 11.24 -13.53 -15.80
C LEU A 38 10.16 -14.43 -16.41
N TYR A 39 8.88 -14.11 -16.16
CA TYR A 39 7.74 -14.92 -16.58
C TYR A 39 7.26 -14.63 -18.01
N LYS A 40 7.64 -13.48 -18.59
CA LYS A 40 7.34 -13.12 -19.99
C LYS A 40 5.84 -13.24 -20.30
N THR A 41 5.46 -14.10 -21.24
CA THR A 41 4.08 -14.30 -21.68
C THR A 41 3.26 -15.16 -20.72
N ASP A 42 3.90 -15.90 -19.81
CA ASP A 42 3.22 -16.84 -18.93
C ASP A 42 2.28 -16.10 -17.96
N ILE A 43 2.56 -14.82 -17.65
CA ILE A 43 1.69 -13.97 -16.82
C ILE A 43 0.29 -13.76 -17.44
N PHE A 44 0.12 -13.99 -18.75
CA PHE A 44 -1.15 -13.83 -19.45
C PHE A 44 -1.98 -15.13 -19.49
N ASP A 45 -1.38 -16.26 -19.15
CA ASP A 45 -2.13 -17.52 -18.99
C ASP A 45 -2.57 -17.66 -17.54
N ALA A 46 -3.87 -17.45 -17.30
CA ALA A 46 -4.49 -17.46 -15.98
C ALA A 46 -4.35 -18.79 -15.22
N HIS A 47 -3.99 -19.88 -15.91
CA HIS A 47 -3.78 -21.18 -15.29
C HIS A 47 -2.35 -21.39 -14.75
N THR A 48 -1.44 -20.46 -15.02
CA THR A 48 -0.06 -20.56 -14.56
C THR A 48 0.13 -19.96 -13.17
N MET A 49 1.10 -20.50 -12.44
CA MET A 49 1.56 -19.91 -11.18
C MET A 49 2.11 -18.49 -11.42
N ALA A 50 2.73 -18.23 -12.57
CA ALA A 50 3.25 -16.93 -12.94
C ALA A 50 2.16 -15.84 -12.95
N ALA A 51 1.00 -16.13 -13.55
CA ALA A 51 -0.13 -15.20 -13.57
C ALA A 51 -0.67 -14.91 -12.15
N VAL A 52 -0.74 -15.94 -11.30
CA VAL A 52 -1.19 -15.80 -9.90
C VAL A 52 -0.21 -14.96 -9.09
N THR A 53 1.09 -15.29 -9.10
CA THR A 53 2.14 -14.53 -8.41
C THR A 53 2.18 -13.08 -8.87
N PHE A 54 2.10 -12.84 -10.19
CA PHE A 54 2.07 -11.48 -10.73
C PHE A 54 0.83 -10.70 -10.28
N THR A 55 -0.35 -11.33 -10.31
CA THR A 55 -1.60 -10.70 -9.87
C THR A 55 -1.52 -10.29 -8.40
N HIS A 56 -1.02 -11.15 -7.51
CA HIS A 56 -0.86 -10.83 -6.09
C HIS A 56 0.19 -9.73 -5.86
N THR A 57 1.29 -9.75 -6.63
CA THR A 57 2.32 -8.70 -6.56
C THR A 57 1.74 -7.34 -6.93
N LEU A 58 0.96 -7.24 -8.01
CA LEU A 58 0.36 -5.97 -8.45
C LEU A 58 -0.75 -5.51 -7.51
N THR A 59 -1.73 -6.37 -7.28
CA THR A 59 -2.95 -5.98 -6.56
C THR A 59 -2.70 -5.77 -5.08
N LEU A 60 -2.04 -6.72 -4.41
CA LEU A 60 -1.74 -6.61 -2.99
C LEU A 60 -0.45 -5.82 -2.79
N GLY A 61 0.65 -6.25 -3.40
CA GLY A 61 1.96 -5.62 -3.20
C GLY A 61 1.97 -4.14 -3.58
N VAL A 62 1.47 -3.77 -4.76
CA VAL A 62 1.50 -2.38 -5.24
C VAL A 62 0.24 -1.60 -4.82
N MET A 63 -0.93 -2.01 -5.32
CA MET A 63 -2.15 -1.19 -5.21
C MET A 63 -2.59 -1.08 -3.76
N LEU A 64 -2.71 -2.19 -3.04
CA LEU A 64 -3.17 -2.17 -1.65
C LEU A 64 -2.18 -1.47 -0.71
N SER A 65 -0.86 -1.55 -0.97
CA SER A 65 0.14 -0.73 -0.25
C SER A 65 -0.16 0.77 -0.39
N PHE A 66 -0.36 1.27 -1.61
CA PHE A 66 -0.69 2.67 -1.84
C PHE A 66 -2.06 3.06 -1.28
N MET A 67 -3.04 2.17 -1.35
CA MET A 67 -4.35 2.37 -0.73
C MET A 67 -4.22 2.52 0.78
N PHE A 68 -3.44 1.67 1.48
CA PHE A 68 -3.21 1.85 2.92
C PHE A 68 -2.54 3.19 3.23
N ALA A 69 -1.55 3.61 2.43
CA ALA A 69 -0.94 4.93 2.56
C ALA A 69 -1.99 6.05 2.49
N ALA A 70 -2.86 6.00 1.46
CA ALA A 70 -3.94 6.96 1.27
C ALA A 70 -4.99 6.92 2.39
N LEU A 71 -5.35 5.73 2.89
CA LEU A 71 -6.30 5.58 3.99
C LEU A 71 -5.76 6.19 5.28
N PHE A 72 -4.50 5.93 5.63
CA PHE A 72 -3.86 6.56 6.79
C PHE A 72 -3.81 8.08 6.64
N GLN A 73 -3.54 8.60 5.44
CA GLN A 73 -3.44 10.04 5.18
C GLN A 73 -4.80 10.75 5.19
N MET A 74 -5.80 10.21 4.47
CA MET A 74 -7.02 10.96 4.14
C MET A 74 -8.22 10.62 5.02
N LEU A 75 -8.31 9.42 5.60
CA LEU A 75 -9.42 9.13 6.53
C LEU A 75 -9.46 10.10 7.73
N PRO A 76 -8.33 10.39 8.42
CA PRO A 76 -8.33 11.34 9.55
C PRO A 76 -8.70 12.76 9.12
N VAL A 77 -8.17 13.19 7.97
CA VAL A 77 -8.36 14.53 7.40
C VAL A 77 -9.81 14.79 7.01
N ILE A 78 -10.47 13.80 6.41
CA ILE A 78 -11.89 13.89 6.01
C ILE A 78 -12.81 13.78 7.22
N ALA A 79 -12.49 12.88 8.16
CA ALA A 79 -13.32 12.68 9.35
C ALA A 79 -13.11 13.76 10.43
N GLY A 80 -12.07 14.59 10.32
CA GLY A 80 -11.75 15.62 11.31
C GLY A 80 -11.27 15.05 12.65
N VAL A 81 -10.69 13.84 12.66
CA VAL A 81 -10.25 13.14 13.88
C VAL A 81 -8.76 12.87 13.86
N THR A 82 -8.10 13.00 15.02
CA THR A 82 -6.71 12.55 15.17
C THR A 82 -6.63 11.04 15.38
N LEU A 83 -5.73 10.38 14.66
CA LEU A 83 -5.39 8.98 14.93
C LEU A 83 -4.58 8.86 16.23
N THR A 84 -5.11 8.14 17.21
CA THR A 84 -4.33 7.76 18.40
C THR A 84 -3.23 6.77 18.04
N SER A 85 -1.99 7.03 18.47
CA SER A 85 -0.81 6.17 18.24
C SER A 85 -0.64 5.73 16.77
N PRO A 86 -0.55 6.66 15.80
CA PRO A 86 -0.64 6.34 14.38
C PRO A 86 0.50 5.43 13.90
N VAL A 87 1.70 5.58 14.48
CA VAL A 87 2.86 4.74 14.14
C VAL A 87 2.62 3.27 14.52
N LYS A 88 2.06 3.01 15.71
CA LYS A 88 1.78 1.66 16.19
C LYS A 88 0.72 1.00 15.32
N LYS A 89 -0.39 1.69 15.03
CA LYS A 89 -1.46 1.17 14.16
C LYS A 89 -0.93 0.79 12.78
N ALA A 90 -0.11 1.64 12.18
CA ALA A 90 0.48 1.32 10.90
C ALA A 90 1.50 0.18 10.95
N ASN A 91 2.25 -0.02 12.04
CA ASN A 91 3.08 -1.25 12.21
C ASN A 91 2.20 -2.51 12.22
N TRP A 92 1.11 -2.47 12.98
CA TRP A 92 0.16 -3.58 13.09
C TRP A 92 -0.52 -3.92 11.78
N VAL A 93 -0.66 -2.97 10.86
CA VAL A 93 -1.16 -3.22 9.51
C VAL A 93 -0.02 -3.70 8.61
N GLN A 94 1.10 -2.98 8.56
CA GLN A 94 2.13 -3.18 7.55
C GLN A 94 2.86 -4.51 7.66
N TYR A 95 3.26 -4.93 8.86
CA TYR A 95 4.05 -6.16 9.01
C TYR A 95 3.28 -7.43 8.62
N PRO A 96 2.09 -7.73 9.18
CA PRO A 96 1.35 -8.91 8.77
C PRO A 96 0.91 -8.82 7.30
N PHE A 97 0.62 -7.61 6.80
CA PHE A 97 0.30 -7.40 5.40
C PHE A 97 1.46 -7.78 4.48
N VAL A 98 2.67 -7.24 4.69
CA VAL A 98 3.84 -7.55 3.86
C VAL A 98 4.20 -9.03 3.93
N VAL A 99 4.14 -9.63 5.13
CA VAL A 99 4.35 -11.08 5.30
C VAL A 99 3.30 -11.87 4.51
N GLY A 100 2.04 -11.47 4.57
CA GLY A 100 0.94 -12.10 3.84
C GLY A 100 1.12 -12.00 2.32
N VAL A 101 1.54 -10.84 1.81
CA VAL A 101 1.84 -10.68 0.38
C VAL A 101 2.97 -11.62 -0.02
N ILE A 102 4.09 -11.62 0.70
CA ILE A 102 5.25 -12.47 0.40
C ILE A 102 4.87 -13.96 0.42
N ALA A 103 4.00 -14.38 1.34
CA ALA A 103 3.53 -15.77 1.41
C ALA A 103 2.64 -16.20 0.23
N LEU A 104 2.09 -15.25 -0.53
CA LEU A 104 1.23 -15.47 -1.70
C LEU A 104 1.97 -15.35 -3.03
N LEU A 105 3.24 -14.91 -3.03
CA LEU A 105 4.07 -14.78 -4.24
C LEU A 105 4.80 -16.09 -4.55
#